data_AF-A0A1E1GBG3-F1
#
_entry.id   AF-A0A1E1GBG3-F1
#
_cell.length_a   1.000
_cell.length_b   1.000
_cell.length_c   1.000
_cell.angle_alpha   90.00
_cell.angle_beta   90.00
_cell.angle_gamma   90.00
#
_symmetry.space_group_name_H-M   'P 1'
#
loop_
_entity.id
_entity.type
_entity.pdbx_description
1 polymer ?
#
loop_
_entity_poly.entity_id
_entity_poly.type
_entity_poly.pdbx_seq_one_letter_code
_entity_poly.pdbx_strand_id
1 'polypeptide(L)'
;MKKTYFVYRDSEALERQSDGVEFCKIPEFYDNQIYFYCDEYMLFWTSIEDVGDLNKARDFKLKHNIVPATLEEISNEGLINYVNLVKQYNIENGKVVGITYIHIDS
;
A
#
# COMPACT_ATOMS: atom_id res chain seq x y z
N MET A 1 8.52 -5.60 -16.48
CA MET A 1 7.19 -5.74 -15.83
C MET A 1 6.87 -4.44 -15.11
N LYS A 2 5.58 -4.07 -15.03
CA LYS A 2 5.13 -2.94 -14.20
C LYS A 2 4.37 -3.49 -12.99
N LYS A 3 4.61 -2.96 -11.80
CA LYS A 3 3.83 -3.23 -10.59
C LYS A 3 3.23 -1.92 -10.11
N THR A 4 1.90 -1.85 -10.04
CA THR A 4 1.17 -0.62 -9.71
C THR A 4 0.56 -0.77 -8.33
N TYR A 5 0.81 0.19 -7.45
CA TYR A 5 0.18 0.31 -6.14
C TYR A 5 -0.67 1.57 -6.10
N PHE A 6 -1.86 1.43 -5.53
CA PHE A 6 -2.66 2.55 -5.08
C PHE A 6 -2.23 2.90 -3.66
N VAL A 7 -2.19 4.19 -3.34
CA VAL A 7 -1.61 4.69 -2.10
C VAL A 7 -2.57 5.68 -1.44
N TYR A 8 -2.80 5.48 -0.15
CA TYR A 8 -3.46 6.45 0.72
C TYR A 8 -2.39 7.24 1.44
N ARG A 9 -2.39 8.56 1.22
CA ARG A 9 -1.46 9.47 1.88
C ARG A 9 -2.12 9.98 3.16
N ASP A 10 -2.05 9.17 4.21
CA ASP A 10 -2.61 9.50 5.52
C ASP A 10 -1.96 10.74 6.15
N SER A 11 -2.63 11.30 7.16
CA SER A 11 -2.20 12.54 7.83
C SER A 11 -0.79 12.43 8.44
N GLU A 12 -0.37 11.23 8.83
CA GLU A 12 0.91 10.98 9.48
C GLU A 12 2.02 10.60 8.47
N ALA A 13 1.72 10.51 7.17
CA ALA A 13 2.70 10.13 6.14
C ALA A 13 3.89 11.10 6.09
N LEU A 14 3.66 12.40 6.30
CA LEU A 14 4.72 13.41 6.31
C LEU A 14 5.66 13.25 7.51
N GLU A 15 5.10 13.04 8.72
CA GLU A 15 5.87 12.82 9.94
C GLU A 15 6.70 11.53 9.86
N ARG A 16 6.14 10.51 9.21
CA ARG A 16 6.87 9.28 8.88
C ARG A 16 7.84 9.43 7.70
N GLN A 17 7.90 10.56 7.01
CA GLN A 17 8.70 10.72 5.77
C GLN A 17 8.43 9.59 4.76
N SER A 18 7.16 9.22 4.60
CA SER A 18 6.68 8.10 3.79
C SER A 18 5.80 8.59 2.64
N ASP A 19 5.74 7.82 1.56
CA ASP A 19 4.78 8.03 0.47
C ASP A 19 3.31 7.81 0.92
N GLY A 20 3.09 7.24 2.11
CA GLY A 20 1.80 6.84 2.65
C GLY A 20 1.73 5.32 2.84
N VAL A 21 0.53 4.76 2.70
CA VAL A 21 0.31 3.31 2.74
C VAL A 21 -0.16 2.78 1.39
N GLU A 22 0.53 1.75 0.91
CA GLU A 22 0.17 0.97 -0.26
C GLU A 22 -0.99 0.02 0.07
N PHE A 23 -2.05 0.04 -0.74
CA PHE A 23 -3.13 -0.93 -0.65
C PHE A 23 -2.61 -2.27 -1.19
N CYS A 24 -2.59 -3.29 -0.35
CA CYS A 24 -1.98 -4.57 -0.67
C CYS A 24 -2.80 -5.75 -0.16
N LYS A 25 -2.48 -6.95 -0.66
CA LYS A 25 -2.96 -8.22 -0.13
C LYS A 25 -1.76 -9.04 0.33
N ILE A 26 -2.01 -9.88 1.33
CA ILE A 26 -1.02 -10.81 1.87
C ILE A 26 -1.48 -12.24 1.50
N PRO A 27 -0.99 -12.82 0.38
CA PRO A 27 -1.45 -14.14 -0.06
C PRO A 27 -1.25 -15.26 0.97
N GLU A 28 -0.25 -15.12 1.86
CA GLU A 28 0.05 -16.07 2.93
C GLU A 28 -1.11 -16.22 3.95
N PHE A 29 -2.00 -15.23 4.07
CA PHE A 29 -3.10 -15.25 5.04
C PHE A 29 -4.40 -15.83 4.51
N TYR A 30 -4.57 -15.95 3.19
CA TYR A 30 -5.76 -16.55 2.57
C TYR A 30 -7.10 -15.91 2.99
N ASP A 31 -7.11 -14.63 3.37
CA ASP A 31 -8.28 -13.93 3.93
C ASP A 31 -8.95 -12.94 2.96
N ASN A 32 -8.37 -12.75 1.76
CA ASN A 32 -8.77 -11.76 0.76
C ASN A 32 -8.82 -10.31 1.27
N GLN A 33 -8.30 -10.03 2.47
CA GLN A 33 -8.35 -8.72 3.08
C GLN A 33 -7.37 -7.76 2.38
N ILE A 34 -7.78 -6.50 2.25
CA ILE A 34 -6.89 -5.41 1.89
C ILE A 34 -6.19 -4.91 3.15
N TYR A 35 -4.87 -4.89 3.09
CA TYR A 35 -3.98 -4.37 4.11
C TYR A 35 -3.36 -3.06 3.62
N PHE A 36 -2.97 -2.22 4.58
CA PHE A 36 -2.35 -0.93 4.32
C PHE A 36 -0.88 -1.01 4.71
N TYR A 37 0.02 -1.01 3.74
CA TYR A 37 1.45 -1.27 3.93
C TYR A 37 2.29 -0.01 3.76
N CYS A 38 3.06 0.35 4.78
CA CYS A 38 4.08 1.39 4.68
C CYS A 38 5.43 0.75 4.39
N ASP A 39 5.97 0.99 3.18
CA ASP A 39 7.21 0.37 2.73
C ASP A 39 8.43 0.86 3.53
N GLU A 40 8.46 2.15 3.88
CA GLU A 40 9.59 2.76 4.59
C GLU A 40 9.82 2.16 5.98
N TYR A 41 8.75 1.68 6.64
CA TYR A 41 8.80 1.09 7.98
C TYR A 41 8.54 -0.40 8.01
N MET A 42 8.18 -1.00 6.87
CA MET A 42 7.73 -2.38 6.74
C MET A 42 6.59 -2.74 7.72
N LEU A 43 5.66 -1.80 7.91
CA LEU A 43 4.54 -1.92 8.84
C LEU A 43 3.21 -2.03 8.11
N PHE A 44 2.27 -2.73 8.73
CA PHE A 44 0.93 -2.97 8.20
C PHE A 44 -0.16 -2.44 9.12
N TRP A 45 -1.26 -1.98 8.54
CA TRP A 45 -2.52 -1.80 9.25
C TRP A 45 -3.61 -2.68 8.63
N THR A 46 -4.56 -3.10 9.46
CA THR A 46 -5.70 -3.96 9.06
C THR A 46 -7.00 -3.18 8.85
N SER A 47 -7.03 -1.91 9.26
CA SER A 47 -8.15 -0.98 9.05
C SER A 47 -7.62 0.35 8.55
N ILE A 48 -8.37 1.00 7.64
CA ILE A 48 -8.04 2.33 7.11
C ILE A 48 -8.06 3.39 8.21
N GLU A 49 -8.93 3.22 9.20
CA GLU A 49 -9.13 4.14 10.34
C GLU A 49 -7.93 4.14 11.30
N ASP A 50 -7.14 3.06 11.28
CA ASP A 50 -5.98 2.88 12.13
C ASP A 50 -4.68 3.33 11.46
N VAL A 51 -4.72 3.59 10.15
CA VAL A 51 -3.54 3.98 9.38
C VAL A 51 -2.88 5.22 9.99
N GLY A 52 -1.58 5.12 10.23
CA GLY A 52 -0.76 6.17 10.83
C GLY A 52 -0.61 6.07 12.34
N ASP A 53 -1.50 5.36 13.05
CA ASP A 53 -1.30 5.04 14.46
C ASP A 53 -0.32 3.88 14.62
N LEU A 54 0.92 4.19 15.00
CA LEU A 54 1.98 3.18 15.19
C LEU A 54 1.66 2.15 16.28
N ASN A 55 0.78 2.45 17.24
CA ASN A 55 0.38 1.47 18.27
C ASN A 55 -0.55 0.39 17.71
N LYS A 56 -1.20 0.66 16.57
CA LYS A 56 -2.09 -0.25 15.87
C LYS A 56 -1.43 -0.94 14.68
N ALA A 57 -0.20 -0.54 14.36
CA ALA A 57 0.59 -1.15 13.31
C ALA A 57 0.98 -2.60 13.66
N ARG A 58 1.16 -3.41 12.62
CA ARG A 58 1.51 -4.83 12.70
C ARG A 58 2.80 -5.09 11.93
N ASP A 59 3.66 -5.92 12.52
CA ASP A 59 4.89 -6.41 11.91
C ASP A 59 4.73 -7.92 11.66
N PHE A 60 4.18 -8.26 10.49
CA PHE A 60 3.69 -9.62 10.21
C PHE A 60 4.78 -10.66 9.89
N LYS A 61 6.06 -10.28 9.78
CA LYS A 61 7.18 -11.19 9.44
C LYS A 61 6.84 -12.22 8.34
N LEU A 62 6.48 -11.70 7.16
CA LEU A 62 6.01 -12.50 6.02
C LEU A 62 7.13 -13.36 5.41
N LYS A 63 6.77 -14.57 4.92
CA LYS A 63 7.69 -15.44 4.16
C LYS A 63 7.63 -15.19 2.66
N HIS A 64 6.48 -14.71 2.19
CA HIS A 64 6.23 -14.44 0.78
C HIS A 64 5.97 -12.94 0.55
N ASN A 65 6.05 -12.53 -0.72
CA ASN A 65 5.82 -11.14 -1.11
C ASN A 65 4.34 -10.76 -1.01
N ILE A 66 4.10 -9.49 -0.67
CA ILE A 66 2.79 -8.85 -0.85
C ILE A 66 2.49 -8.59 -2.33
N VAL A 67 1.21 -8.53 -2.64
CA VAL A 67 0.71 -8.15 -3.97
C VAL A 67 -0.12 -6.88 -3.85
N PRO A 68 -0.13 -5.99 -4.86
CA PRO A 68 -0.98 -4.81 -4.82
C PRO A 68 -2.46 -5.23 -4.85
N ALA A 69 -3.31 -4.53 -4.11
CA ALA A 69 -4.75 -4.65 -4.30
C ALA A 69 -5.13 -4.01 -5.65
N THR A 70 -6.04 -4.65 -6.37
CA THR A 70 -6.56 -4.10 -7.63
C THR A 70 -7.52 -2.95 -7.37
N LEU A 71 -7.70 -2.07 -8.36
CA LEU A 71 -8.66 -0.96 -8.26
C LEU A 71 -10.10 -1.46 -8.04
N GLU A 72 -10.44 -2.60 -8.65
CA GLU A 72 -11.73 -3.27 -8.48
C GLU A 72 -11.92 -3.75 -7.03
N GLU A 73 -10.93 -4.44 -6.45
CA GLU A 73 -10.97 -4.86 -5.04
C GLU A 73 -11.11 -3.65 -4.10
N ILE A 74 -10.31 -2.60 -4.32
CA ILE A 74 -10.39 -1.36 -3.52
C ILE A 74 -11.77 -0.69 -3.64
N SER A 75 -12.35 -0.67 -4.84
CA SER A 75 -13.66 -0.08 -5.08
C SER A 75 -14.78 -0.88 -4.43
N ASN A 76 -14.70 -2.22 -4.50
CA ASN A 76 -15.69 -3.12 -3.91
C ASN A 76 -15.70 -3.05 -2.38
N GLU A 77 -14.55 -2.75 -1.76
CA GLU A 77 -14.43 -2.50 -0.32
C GLU A 77 -14.80 -1.05 0.08
N GLY A 78 -15.24 -0.21 -0.87
CA GLY A 78 -15.63 1.18 -0.60
C GLY A 78 -14.46 2.12 -0.27
N LEU A 79 -13.23 1.70 -0.57
CA LEU A 79 -12.01 2.42 -0.19
C LEU A 79 -11.48 3.37 -1.27
N ILE A 80 -12.16 3.48 -2.42
CA ILE A 80 -11.67 4.23 -3.58
C ILE A 80 -11.36 5.71 -3.27
N ASN A 81 -12.13 6.33 -2.38
CA ASN A 81 -11.97 7.75 -2.02
C ASN A 81 -10.71 8.03 -1.19
N TYR A 82 -10.03 6.99 -0.68
CA TYR A 82 -8.78 7.13 0.05
C TYR A 82 -7.55 7.08 -0.86
N VAL A 83 -7.71 6.79 -2.16
CA VAL A 83 -6.56 6.73 -3.07
C VAL A 83 -6.17 8.15 -3.49
N ASN A 84 -4.99 8.60 -3.08
CA ASN A 84 -4.45 9.93 -3.42
C ASN A 84 -3.29 9.85 -4.43
N LEU A 85 -2.65 8.69 -4.52
CA LEU A 85 -1.42 8.51 -5.29
C LEU A 85 -1.43 7.13 -5.93
N VAL A 86 -0.91 7.06 -7.16
CA VAL A 86 -0.54 5.80 -7.80
C VAL A 86 0.98 5.73 -7.91
N LYS A 87 1.56 4.67 -7.36
CA LYS A 87 3.00 4.37 -7.42
C LYS A 87 3.23 3.20 -8.35
N GLN A 88 3.88 3.45 -9.49
CA GLN A 88 4.18 2.42 -10.49
C GLN A 88 5.67 2.12 -10.54
N TYR A 89 6.03 0.90 -10.15
CA TYR A 89 7.38 0.37 -10.23
C TYR A 89 7.62 -0.22 -11.62
N ASN A 90 8.66 0.25 -12.30
CA ASN A 90 9.19 -0.36 -13.52
C ASN A 90 10.29 -1.35 -13.13
N ILE A 91 10.09 -2.62 -13.48
CA ILE A 91 10.96 -3.73 -13.07
C ILE A 91 11.56 -4.40 -14.32
N GLU A 92 12.88 -4.47 -14.39
CA GLU A 92 13.64 -5.15 -15.43
C GLU A 92 14.62 -6.14 -14.80
N ASN A 93 14.69 -7.37 -15.32
CA ASN A 93 15.56 -8.43 -14.78
C ASN A 93 15.45 -8.61 -13.25
N GLY A 94 14.24 -8.45 -12.71
CA GLY A 94 13.96 -8.57 -11.27
C GLY A 94 14.38 -7.37 -10.42
N LYS A 95 14.88 -6.28 -11.01
CA LYS A 95 15.29 -5.06 -10.30
C LYS A 95 14.38 -3.89 -10.65
N VAL A 96 14.11 -3.04 -9.66
CA VAL A 96 13.43 -1.76 -9.89
C VAL A 96 14.39 -0.83 -10.64
N VAL A 97 13.99 -0.37 -11.82
CA VAL A 97 14.77 0.56 -12.66
C VAL A 97 14.20 1.97 -12.66
N GLY A 98 12.97 2.15 -12.16
CA GLY A 98 12.35 3.46 -12.00
C GLY A 98 11.01 3.37 -11.31
N ILE A 99 10.59 4.49 -10.73
CA ILE A 99 9.29 4.64 -10.07
C ILE A 99 8.60 5.85 -10.69
N THR A 100 7.35 5.67 -11.12
CA THR A 100 6.50 6.75 -11.60
C THR A 100 5.42 7.02 -10.56
N TYR A 101 5.28 8.29 -10.21
CA TYR A 101 4.27 8.79 -9.28
C TYR A 101 3.20 9.53 -10.06
N ILE A 102 1.93 9.17 -9.84
CA ILE A 102 0.78 9.85 -10.44
C ILE A 102 -0.10 10.33 -9.28
N HIS A 103 -0.05 11.62 -9.01
CA HIS A 103 -0.91 12.25 -8.03
C HIS A 103 -2.32 12.33 -8.59
N ILE A 104 -3.28 11.82 -7.81
CA ILE A 104 -4.69 11.98 -8.11
C ILE A 104 -5.11 13.22 -7.31
N ASP A 105 -4.96 14.38 -7.95
CA ASP A 105 -5.33 15.66 -7.36
C ASP A 105 -6.81 15.62 -6.95
N SER A 106 -7.06 16.06 -5.71
CA SER A 106 -8.37 16.49 -5.21
C SER A 106 -8.53 17.99 -5.39
#